data_AF-A0A257XCQ2-F1
#
_entry.id   AF-A0A257XCQ2-F1
#
_cell.length_a   1.000
_cell.length_b   1.000
_cell.length_c   1.000
_cell.angle_alpha   90.00
_cell.angle_beta   90.00
_cell.angle_gamma   90.00
#
_symmetry.space_group_name_H-M   'P 1'
#
loop_
_entity.id
_entity.type
_entity.pdbx_description
1 polymer ?
#
loop_
_entity_poly.entity_id
_entity_poly.type
_entity_poly.pdbx_seq_one_letter_code
_entity_poly.pdbx_strand_id
1 'polypeptide(L)'
;MDERRASLDQAEQAFAAFRSANADKLPALYNATVQRLAGLIQQLEEKQMALGSADAALQDLRKRLASTNPLIGRIEESIVQVSAELASLRARYTDAHSEVQAAERKLARLEEERQHLLGAAKNIETVDLDRLWNLAAGVTQPGENGQALGSAPLLVSQLQRLQEAQARRVTLAKEVEQIKEVIATLQRDIAAFGPIDRQQQQLEREVGMARDNYDALAKRYEMARVTGALGVFEAPERVKVLEDPDSPARKITPGYIVYILAGIVAGIALGAGLAGMAEFLDTRLRKPGDFARIFGVPVIARIPRIEPSGERLPA
;
A
#
# COMPACT_ATOMS: atom_id res chain seq x y z
N MET A 1 1.79 16.26 -30.93
CA MET A 1 2.63 15.03 -30.90
C MET A 1 3.42 14.95 -29.62
N ASP A 2 4.14 16.01 -29.28
CA ASP A 2 5.03 16.04 -28.12
C ASP A 2 4.31 15.79 -26.79
N GLU A 3 3.10 16.33 -26.60
CA GLU A 3 2.29 16.06 -25.40
C GLU A 3 1.92 14.57 -25.24
N ARG A 4 1.54 13.90 -26.33
CA ARG A 4 1.19 12.47 -26.29
C ARG A 4 2.42 11.60 -26.08
N ARG A 5 3.56 11.98 -26.69
CA ARG A 5 4.85 11.34 -26.45
C ARG A 5 5.28 11.49 -24.99
N ALA A 6 5.20 12.68 -24.43
CA ALA A 6 5.50 12.94 -23.03
C ALA A 6 4.59 12.12 -22.09
N SER A 7 3.29 12.00 -22.41
CA SER A 7 2.38 11.17 -21.63
C SER A 7 2.72 9.67 -21.68
N LEU A 8 3.21 9.19 -22.83
CA LEU A 8 3.67 7.82 -22.99
C LEU A 8 4.96 7.58 -22.17
N ASP A 9 5.95 8.46 -22.33
CA ASP A 9 7.22 8.38 -21.61
C ASP A 9 6.99 8.41 -20.09
N GLN A 10 6.06 9.25 -19.61
CA GLN A 10 5.68 9.31 -18.20
C GLN A 10 5.04 8.01 -17.70
N ALA A 11 4.12 7.42 -18.46
CA ALA A 11 3.49 6.14 -18.10
C ALA A 11 4.52 5.00 -18.08
N GLU A 12 5.41 4.95 -19.06
CA GLU A 12 6.49 3.95 -19.14
C GLU A 12 7.48 4.08 -17.99
N GLN A 13 7.87 5.30 -17.63
CA GLN A 13 8.71 5.56 -16.46
C GLN A 13 8.03 5.15 -15.16
N ALA A 14 6.75 5.46 -14.99
CA ALA A 14 5.98 5.05 -13.81
C ALA A 14 5.91 3.52 -13.68
N PHE A 15 5.63 2.81 -14.77
CA PHE A 15 5.63 1.34 -14.80
C PHE A 15 7.02 0.75 -14.52
N ALA A 16 8.07 1.30 -15.13
CA ALA A 16 9.44 0.86 -14.91
C ALA A 16 9.89 1.08 -13.46
N ALA A 17 9.62 2.25 -12.88
CA ALA A 17 9.93 2.57 -11.50
C ALA A 17 9.17 1.66 -10.52
N PHE A 18 7.89 1.38 -10.78
CA PHE A 18 7.10 0.45 -9.99
C PHE A 18 7.67 -0.96 -10.04
N ARG A 19 8.08 -1.43 -11.23
CA ARG A 19 8.68 -2.75 -11.42
C ARG A 19 10.04 -2.86 -10.72
N SER A 20 10.88 -1.82 -10.77
CA SER A 20 12.17 -1.83 -10.07
C SER A 20 12.01 -1.78 -8.56
N ALA A 21 11.05 -1.02 -8.04
CA ALA A 21 10.78 -0.93 -6.60
C ALA A 21 10.19 -2.22 -6.02
N ASN A 22 9.52 -3.03 -6.85
CA ASN A 22 8.87 -4.28 -6.45
C ASN A 22 9.51 -5.52 -7.09
N ALA A 23 10.80 -5.46 -7.45
CA ALA A 23 11.51 -6.56 -8.11
C ALA A 23 11.45 -7.88 -7.33
N ASP A 24 11.50 -7.81 -6.00
CA ASP A 24 11.45 -8.99 -5.12
C ASP A 24 10.06 -9.64 -5.01
N LYS A 25 9.03 -9.00 -5.57
CA LYS A 25 7.62 -9.40 -5.45
C LYS A 25 6.98 -9.66 -6.81
N LEU A 26 7.78 -10.09 -7.79
CA LEU A 26 7.30 -10.39 -9.13
C LEU A 26 6.38 -11.63 -9.17
N PRO A 27 5.43 -11.71 -10.13
CA PRO A 27 4.52 -12.85 -10.27
C PRO A 27 5.22 -14.21 -10.44
N ALA A 28 6.39 -14.25 -11.06
CA ALA A 28 7.18 -15.47 -11.19
C ALA A 28 7.63 -16.02 -9.81
N LEU A 29 7.94 -15.13 -8.86
CA LEU A 29 8.33 -15.49 -7.50
C LEU A 29 7.13 -15.91 -6.66
N TYR A 30 5.93 -15.39 -6.95
CA TYR A 30 4.70 -15.76 -6.23
C TYR A 30 4.43 -17.27 -6.30
N ASN A 31 4.45 -17.87 -7.49
CA ASN A 31 4.21 -19.31 -7.63
C ASN A 31 5.25 -20.15 -6.88
N ALA A 32 6.53 -19.77 -6.93
CA ALA A 32 7.59 -20.44 -6.18
C ALA A 32 7.39 -20.31 -4.67
N THR A 33 6.98 -19.13 -4.19
CA THR A 33 6.69 -18.87 -2.77
C THR A 33 5.49 -19.68 -2.29
N VAL A 34 4.43 -19.80 -3.08
CA VAL A 34 3.25 -20.62 -2.76
C VAL A 34 3.61 -22.11 -2.69
N GLN A 35 4.42 -22.60 -3.63
CA GLN A 35 4.91 -23.98 -3.59
C GLN A 35 5.81 -24.24 -2.37
N ARG A 36 6.70 -23.29 -2.05
CA ARG A 36 7.53 -23.36 -0.85
C ARG A 36 6.69 -23.37 0.43
N LEU A 37 5.65 -22.53 0.49
CA LEU A 37 4.71 -22.51 1.61
C LEU A 37 4.01 -23.86 1.78
N ALA A 38 3.51 -24.45 0.69
CA ALA A 38 2.89 -25.77 0.72
C ALA A 38 3.86 -26.85 1.24
N GLY A 39 5.12 -26.82 0.79
CA GLY A 39 6.17 -27.71 1.28
C GLY A 39 6.47 -27.52 2.77
N LEU A 40 6.52 -26.28 3.26
CA LEU A 40 6.72 -25.99 4.68
C LEU A 40 5.53 -26.41 5.55
N ILE A 41 4.30 -26.28 5.05
CA ILE A 41 3.10 -26.77 5.75
C ILE A 41 3.16 -28.30 5.89
N GLN A 42 3.52 -29.01 4.83
CA GLN A 42 3.70 -30.47 4.90
C GLN A 42 4.80 -30.85 5.89
N GLN A 43 5.94 -30.14 5.87
CA GLN A 43 7.01 -30.35 6.85
C GLN A 43 6.57 -30.04 8.28
N LEU A 44 5.76 -29.00 8.48
CA LEU A 44 5.20 -28.65 9.77
C LEU A 44 4.32 -29.77 10.32
N GLU A 45 3.43 -30.32 9.49
CA GLU A 45 2.57 -31.45 9.86
C GLU A 45 3.40 -32.68 10.23
N GLU A 46 4.41 -33.03 9.42
CA GLU A 46 5.32 -34.13 9.71
C GLU A 46 6.04 -33.94 11.06
N LYS A 47 6.58 -32.74 11.31
CA LYS A 47 7.29 -32.42 12.55
C LYS A 47 6.36 -32.33 13.76
N GLN A 48 5.13 -31.87 13.59
CA GLN A 48 4.11 -31.88 14.64
C GLN A 48 3.71 -33.31 15.00
N MET A 49 3.54 -34.20 14.02
CA MET A 49 3.30 -35.62 14.26
C MET A 49 4.50 -36.28 14.96
N ALA A 50 5.73 -35.94 14.55
CA ALA A 50 6.94 -36.40 15.22
C ALA A 50 7.03 -35.89 16.67
N LEU A 51 6.68 -34.63 16.92
CA LEU A 51 6.61 -34.07 18.27
C LEU A 51 5.55 -34.79 19.13
N GLY A 52 4.35 -35.02 18.59
CA GLY A 52 3.29 -35.75 19.28
C GLY A 52 3.68 -37.18 19.61
N SER A 53 4.37 -37.87 18.71
CA SER A 53 4.89 -39.22 18.98
C SER A 53 6.03 -39.23 20.01
N ALA A 54 6.91 -38.22 20.00
CA ALA A 54 7.94 -38.03 21.01
C ALA A 54 7.33 -37.73 22.40
N ASP A 55 6.27 -36.92 22.45
CA ASP A 55 5.51 -36.64 23.67
C ASP A 55 4.86 -37.91 24.23
N ALA A 56 4.21 -38.71 23.38
CA ALA A 56 3.62 -39.98 23.78
C ALA A 56 4.68 -40.98 24.29
N ALA A 57 5.84 -41.07 23.62
CA ALA A 57 6.95 -41.92 24.04
C ALA A 57 7.53 -41.48 25.40
N LEU A 58 7.67 -40.17 25.63
CA LEU A 58 8.08 -39.63 26.93
C LEU A 58 7.09 -39.98 28.04
N GLN A 59 5.80 -39.83 27.78
CA GLN A 59 4.76 -40.19 28.75
C GLN A 59 4.78 -41.69 29.06
N ASP A 60 4.96 -42.55 28.07
CA ASP A 60 5.09 -44.00 28.28
C ASP A 60 6.33 -44.32 29.12
N LEU A 61 7.49 -43.73 28.81
CA LEU A 61 8.72 -43.90 29.60
C LEU A 61 8.55 -43.42 31.04
N ARG A 62 7.88 -42.29 31.26
CA ARG A 62 7.56 -41.79 32.61
C ARG A 62 6.65 -42.75 33.37
N LYS A 63 5.60 -43.26 32.73
CA LYS A 63 4.68 -44.25 33.34
C LYS A 63 5.41 -45.53 33.72
N ARG A 64 6.27 -46.05 32.83
CA ARG A 64 7.09 -47.24 33.11
C ARG A 64 8.06 -47.00 34.27
N LEU A 65 8.73 -45.85 34.30
CA LEU A 65 9.65 -45.53 35.38
C LEU A 65 8.92 -45.43 36.73
N ALA A 66 7.73 -44.81 36.74
CA ALA A 66 6.87 -44.74 37.91
C ALA A 66 6.39 -46.13 38.37
N SER A 67 6.06 -47.03 37.45
CA SER A 67 5.64 -48.40 37.77
C SER A 67 6.80 -49.34 38.15
N THR A 68 8.03 -49.05 37.73
CA THR A 68 9.21 -49.88 38.01
C THR A 68 10.00 -49.38 39.23
N ASN A 69 9.40 -48.52 40.05
CA ASN A 69 10.06 -47.93 41.21
C ASN A 69 10.56 -49.04 42.16
N PRO A 70 11.88 -49.22 42.36
CA PRO A 70 12.44 -50.28 43.18
C PRO A 70 12.03 -50.21 44.66
N LEU A 71 11.55 -49.07 45.14
CA LEU A 71 10.94 -48.94 46.47
C LEU A 71 9.64 -49.75 46.60
N ILE A 72 8.81 -49.75 45.56
CA ILE A 72 7.56 -50.54 45.53
C ILE A 72 7.90 -52.03 45.58
N GLY A 73 8.93 -52.46 44.84
CA GLY A 73 9.40 -53.84 44.87
C GLY A 73 9.85 -54.32 46.25
N ARG A 74 10.55 -53.47 47.03
CA ARG A 74 10.92 -53.82 48.42
C ARG A 74 9.73 -53.86 49.37
N ILE A 75 8.77 -52.97 49.21
CA ILE A 75 7.56 -52.98 50.03
C ILE A 75 6.77 -54.26 49.75
N GLU A 76 6.63 -54.66 48.49
CA GLU A 76 6.02 -55.95 48.11
C GLU A 76 6.76 -57.14 48.74
N GLU A 77 8.10 -57.17 48.66
CA GLU A 77 8.90 -58.22 49.30
C GLU A 77 8.69 -58.27 50.82
N SER A 78 8.64 -57.11 51.47
CA SER A 78 8.37 -57.01 52.90
C SER A 78 6.94 -57.42 53.28
N ILE A 79 5.94 -57.14 52.43
CA ILE A 79 4.56 -57.61 52.57
C ILE A 79 4.54 -59.14 52.50
N VAL A 80 5.25 -59.74 51.53
CA VAL A 80 5.33 -61.20 51.39
C VAL A 80 5.99 -61.82 52.63
N GLN A 81 7.10 -61.28 53.12
CA GLN A 81 7.74 -61.77 54.35
C GLN A 81 6.82 -61.69 55.58
N VAL A 82 6.21 -60.53 55.83
CA VAL A 82 5.30 -60.35 56.98
C VAL A 82 4.03 -61.20 56.84
N SER A 83 3.52 -61.41 55.62
CA SER A 83 2.38 -62.29 55.38
C SER A 83 2.71 -63.77 55.67
N ALA A 84 3.93 -64.21 55.35
CA ALA A 84 4.42 -65.55 55.67
C ALA A 84 4.63 -65.71 57.19
N GLU A 85 5.21 -64.71 57.86
CA GLU A 85 5.31 -64.66 59.32
C GLU A 85 3.93 -64.77 59.97
N LEU A 86 2.96 -63.98 59.51
CA LEU A 86 1.58 -63.99 60.01
C LEU A 86 0.90 -65.35 59.81
N ALA A 87 1.07 -65.99 58.65
CA ALA A 87 0.55 -67.34 58.40
C ALA A 87 1.17 -68.37 59.37
N SER A 88 2.48 -68.25 59.64
CA SER A 88 3.17 -69.13 60.61
C SER A 88 2.71 -68.90 62.05
N LEU A 89 2.43 -67.64 62.43
CA LEU A 89 1.92 -67.27 63.75
C LEU A 89 0.47 -67.75 63.95
N ARG A 90 -0.40 -67.59 62.95
CA ARG A 90 -1.78 -68.10 62.99
C ARG A 90 -1.88 -69.63 63.03
N ALA A 91 -0.86 -70.34 62.54
CA ALA A 91 -0.78 -71.79 62.68
C ALA A 91 -0.46 -72.25 64.12
N ARG A 92 0.11 -71.36 64.94
CA ARG A 92 0.57 -71.65 66.31
C ARG A 92 -0.24 -70.95 67.40
N TYR A 93 -0.85 -69.83 67.08
CA TYR A 93 -1.56 -68.95 68.01
C TYR A 93 -2.94 -68.57 67.47
N THR A 94 -3.84 -68.16 68.38
CA THR A 94 -5.16 -67.62 68.02
C THR A 94 -5.07 -66.16 67.58
N ASP A 95 -6.08 -65.67 66.86
CA ASP A 95 -6.12 -64.29 66.34
C ASP A 95 -6.06 -63.22 67.45
N ALA A 96 -6.35 -63.58 68.70
CA ALA A 96 -6.26 -62.68 69.86
C ALA A 96 -4.82 -62.53 70.41
N HIS A 97 -3.84 -63.31 69.93
CA HIS A 97 -2.48 -63.28 70.43
C HIS A 97 -1.74 -61.99 70.02
N SER A 98 -0.94 -61.44 70.93
CA SER A 98 -0.26 -60.15 70.74
C SER A 98 0.67 -60.13 69.53
N GLU A 99 1.34 -61.24 69.22
CA GLU A 99 2.24 -61.34 68.06
C GLU A 99 1.49 -61.37 66.73
N VAL A 100 0.30 -62.00 66.68
CA VAL A 100 -0.56 -62.00 65.48
C VAL A 100 -1.08 -60.59 65.21
N GLN A 101 -1.57 -59.90 66.24
CA GLN A 101 -2.03 -58.51 66.10
C GLN A 101 -0.89 -57.55 65.72
N ALA A 102 0.33 -57.78 66.22
CA ALA A 102 1.49 -56.98 65.84
C ALA A 102 1.85 -57.17 64.37
N ALA A 103 1.83 -58.42 63.87
CA ALA A 103 2.06 -58.74 62.47
C ALA A 103 0.96 -58.19 61.54
N GLU A 104 -0.32 -58.26 61.93
CA GLU A 104 -1.42 -57.64 61.18
C GLU A 104 -1.27 -56.13 61.05
N ARG A 105 -0.97 -55.43 62.15
CA ARG A 105 -0.72 -53.98 62.11
C ARG A 105 0.51 -53.60 61.28
N LYS A 106 1.50 -54.49 61.19
CA LYS A 106 2.68 -54.28 60.36
C LYS A 106 2.34 -54.45 58.88
N LEU A 107 1.55 -55.47 58.53
CA LEU A 107 1.07 -55.70 57.18
C LEU A 107 0.18 -54.55 56.69
N ALA A 108 -0.80 -54.13 57.50
CA ALA A 108 -1.69 -53.01 57.16
C ALA A 108 -0.92 -51.70 56.88
N ARG A 109 0.11 -51.41 57.67
CA ARG A 109 0.99 -50.23 57.45
C ARG A 109 1.75 -50.31 56.12
N LEU A 110 2.30 -51.48 55.79
CA LEU A 110 3.04 -51.67 54.54
C LEU A 110 2.11 -51.58 53.31
N GLU A 111 0.88 -52.08 53.42
CA GLU A 111 -0.13 -51.95 52.36
C GLU A 111 -0.59 -50.50 52.14
N GLU A 112 -0.76 -49.74 53.22
CA GLU A 112 -1.08 -48.31 53.16
C GLU A 112 0.07 -47.49 52.55
N GLU A 113 1.31 -47.77 52.95
CA GLU A 113 2.51 -47.13 52.40
C GLU A 113 2.68 -47.43 50.90
N ARG A 114 2.41 -48.67 50.48
CA ARG A 114 2.34 -49.06 49.06
C ARG A 114 1.28 -48.26 48.30
N GLN A 115 0.05 -48.17 48.83
CA GLN A 115 -1.03 -47.42 48.18
C GLN A 115 -0.70 -45.93 48.06
N HIS A 116 -0.10 -45.34 49.10
CA HIS A 116 0.33 -43.96 49.10
C HIS A 116 1.39 -43.70 48.01
N LEU A 117 2.37 -44.60 47.88
CA LEU A 117 3.40 -44.49 46.84
C LEU A 117 2.85 -44.69 45.42
N LEU A 118 1.90 -45.59 45.22
CA LEU A 118 1.22 -45.77 43.93
C LEU A 118 0.33 -44.57 43.57
N GLY A 119 -0.31 -43.96 44.57
CA GLY A 119 -1.07 -42.72 44.42
C GLY A 119 -0.20 -41.53 44.09
N ALA A 120 0.94 -41.39 44.78
CA ALA A 120 1.96 -40.39 44.50
C ALA A 120 2.58 -40.59 43.11
N ALA A 121 2.82 -41.85 42.69
CA ALA A 121 3.37 -42.19 41.38
C ALA A 121 2.50 -41.74 40.19
N LYS A 122 1.17 -41.64 40.37
CA LYS A 122 0.27 -41.08 39.35
C LYS A 122 0.44 -39.58 39.14
N ASN A 123 0.99 -38.87 40.14
CA ASN A 123 1.12 -37.42 40.16
C ASN A 123 2.56 -36.94 39.99
N ILE A 124 3.51 -37.82 39.62
CA ILE A 124 4.90 -37.43 39.39
C ILE A 124 4.97 -36.57 38.13
N GLU A 125 4.86 -35.26 38.34
CA GLU A 125 5.32 -34.23 37.42
C GLU A 125 6.85 -34.21 37.39
N THR A 126 7.39 -33.65 36.31
CA THR A 126 8.81 -33.69 35.89
C THR A 126 9.85 -33.29 36.94
N VAL A 127 9.45 -32.62 38.02
CA VAL A 127 10.33 -32.06 39.06
C VAL A 127 10.81 -33.12 40.07
N ASP A 128 10.08 -34.22 40.27
CA ASP A 128 10.52 -35.28 41.19
C ASP A 128 11.54 -36.24 40.57
N LEU A 129 11.76 -36.17 39.25
CA LEU A 129 12.74 -37.01 38.56
C LEU A 129 14.19 -36.67 38.97
N ASP A 130 14.47 -35.38 39.15
CA ASP A 130 15.78 -34.89 39.62
C ASP A 130 16.03 -35.31 41.08
N ARG A 131 14.97 -35.41 41.89
CA ARG A 131 15.06 -35.98 43.25
C ARG A 131 15.32 -37.48 43.22
N LEU A 132 14.65 -38.21 42.32
CA LEU A 132 14.90 -39.65 42.12
C LEU A 132 16.32 -39.91 41.64
N TRP A 133 16.88 -39.04 40.79
CA TRP A 133 18.28 -39.11 40.37
C TRP A 133 19.25 -38.91 41.54
N ASN A 134 19.01 -37.88 42.37
CA ASN A 134 19.85 -37.63 43.53
C ASN A 134 19.76 -38.76 44.57
N LEU A 135 18.59 -39.38 44.74
CA LEU A 135 18.44 -40.59 45.57
C LEU A 135 19.19 -41.79 44.96
N ALA A 136 19.06 -42.03 43.66
CA ALA A 136 19.72 -43.15 42.99
C ALA A 136 21.26 -43.00 42.97
N ALA A 137 21.76 -41.77 42.77
CA ALA A 137 23.18 -41.45 42.82
C ALA A 137 23.72 -41.52 44.26
N GLY A 138 22.96 -41.07 45.26
CA GLY A 138 23.33 -41.15 46.68
C GLY A 138 23.40 -42.58 47.24
N VAL A 139 22.67 -43.52 46.64
CA VAL A 139 22.70 -44.95 47.02
C VAL A 139 23.99 -45.68 46.59
N THR A 140 24.85 -45.03 45.81
CA THR A 140 26.16 -45.60 45.43
C THR A 140 27.25 -45.47 46.52
N GLN A 141 26.96 -44.82 47.65
CA GLN A 141 27.86 -44.84 48.81
C GLN A 141 27.66 -46.13 49.62
N PRO A 142 28.74 -46.92 49.86
CA PRO A 142 28.64 -48.18 50.59
C PRO A 142 28.38 -47.88 52.08
N GLY A 143 27.12 -48.00 52.49
CA GLY A 143 26.77 -48.18 53.90
C GLY A 143 27.11 -49.62 54.34
N GLU A 144 27.50 -49.80 55.59
CA GLU A 144 28.07 -51.03 56.20
C GLU A 144 27.27 -52.34 56.06
N ASN A 145 26.06 -52.32 55.49
CA ASN A 145 25.28 -53.50 55.18
C ASN A 145 25.31 -53.78 53.66
N GLY A 146 26.24 -54.63 53.24
CA GLY A 146 26.59 -54.95 51.85
C GLY A 146 25.54 -55.66 50.98
N GLN A 147 24.31 -55.15 50.90
CA GLN A 147 23.33 -55.54 49.88
C GLN A 147 23.36 -54.53 48.73
N ALA A 148 24.29 -54.75 47.79
CA ALA A 148 24.40 -53.96 46.58
C ALA A 148 23.11 -54.07 45.73
N LEU A 149 22.52 -52.93 45.38
CA LEU A 149 21.34 -52.84 44.52
C LEU A 149 21.67 -53.32 43.10
N GLY A 150 21.30 -54.55 42.76
CA GLY A 150 21.36 -55.06 41.37
C GLY A 150 20.50 -54.26 40.38
N SER A 151 19.66 -53.34 40.86
CA SER A 151 18.74 -52.49 40.09
C SER A 151 19.28 -51.08 39.75
N ALA A 152 20.42 -50.67 40.32
CA ALA A 152 21.04 -49.37 40.02
C ALA A 152 21.44 -49.17 38.54
N PRO A 153 22.10 -50.13 37.84
CA PRO A 153 22.52 -49.90 36.45
C PRO A 153 21.35 -49.81 35.46
N LEU A 154 20.22 -50.49 35.75
CA LEU A 154 19.02 -50.42 34.92
C LEU A 154 18.33 -49.05 35.04
N LEU A 155 18.27 -48.49 36.24
CA LEU A 155 17.64 -47.20 36.50
C LEU A 155 18.41 -46.05 35.83
N VAL A 156 19.74 -46.10 35.87
CA VAL A 156 20.62 -45.14 35.18
C VAL A 156 20.38 -45.18 33.67
N SER A 157 20.30 -46.38 33.06
CA SER A 157 19.99 -46.50 31.64
C SER A 157 18.58 -45.97 31.28
N GLN A 158 17.58 -46.22 32.13
CA GLN A 158 16.22 -45.71 31.93
C GLN A 158 16.17 -44.18 32.02
N LEU A 159 16.89 -43.58 32.97
CA LEU A 159 16.94 -42.11 33.07
C LEU A 159 17.65 -41.49 31.88
N GLN A 160 18.76 -42.10 31.43
CA GLN A 160 19.45 -41.64 30.22
C GLN A 160 18.50 -41.64 29.00
N ARG A 161 17.71 -42.71 28.80
CA ARG A 161 16.71 -42.77 27.73
C ARG A 161 15.64 -41.68 27.86
N LEU A 162 15.23 -41.37 29.09
CA LEU A 162 14.26 -40.32 29.35
C LEU A 162 14.84 -38.93 29.03
N GLN A 163 16.09 -38.67 29.42
CA GLN A 163 16.80 -37.43 29.09
C GLN A 163 16.97 -37.27 27.58
N GLU A 164 17.37 -38.33 26.88
CA GLU A 164 17.47 -38.34 25.41
C GLU A 164 16.11 -38.08 24.75
N ALA A 165 15.03 -38.70 25.24
CA ALA A 165 13.68 -38.45 24.74
C ALA A 165 13.21 -37.01 25.01
N GLN A 166 13.53 -36.46 26.18
CA GLN A 166 13.23 -35.06 26.54
C GLN A 166 14.00 -34.08 25.63
N ALA A 167 15.28 -34.33 25.38
CA ALA A 167 16.08 -33.52 24.47
C ALA A 167 15.50 -33.56 23.06
N ARG A 168 15.12 -34.75 22.55
CA ARG A 168 14.47 -34.90 21.24
C ARG A 168 13.17 -34.10 21.13
N ARG A 169 12.31 -34.16 22.16
CA ARG A 169 11.08 -33.38 22.23
C ARG A 169 11.34 -31.88 22.16
N VAL A 170 12.31 -31.38 22.94
CA VAL A 170 12.66 -29.94 22.95
C VAL A 170 13.18 -29.48 21.59
N THR A 171 14.03 -30.29 20.95
CA THR A 171 14.53 -29.99 19.60
C THR A 171 13.39 -29.95 18.58
N LEU A 172 12.51 -30.95 18.57
CA LEU A 172 11.35 -30.99 17.67
C LEU A 172 10.40 -29.81 17.91
N ALA A 173 10.14 -29.45 19.17
CA ALA A 173 9.30 -28.31 19.52
C ALA A 173 9.88 -26.99 18.99
N LYS A 174 11.21 -26.82 19.09
CA LYS A 174 11.90 -25.65 18.54
C LYS A 174 11.84 -25.62 17.01
N GLU A 175 12.04 -26.75 16.34
CA GLU A 175 11.92 -26.85 14.87
C GLU A 175 10.50 -26.50 14.41
N VAL A 176 9.47 -27.01 15.09
CA VAL A 176 8.06 -26.69 14.81
C VAL A 176 7.81 -25.19 14.92
N GLU A 177 8.33 -24.54 15.96
CA GLU A 177 8.14 -23.11 16.17
C GLU A 177 8.85 -22.29 15.08
N GLN A 178 10.10 -22.64 14.74
CA GLN A 178 10.83 -22.00 13.65
C GLN A 178 10.11 -22.12 12.31
N ILE A 179 9.57 -23.30 11.98
CA ILE A 179 8.81 -23.51 10.74
C ILE A 179 7.53 -22.65 10.75
N LYS A 180 6.82 -22.56 11.88
CA LYS A 180 5.64 -21.70 12.01
C LYS A 180 5.96 -20.23 11.79
N GLU A 181 7.05 -19.73 12.36
CA GLU A 181 7.49 -18.35 12.16
C GLU A 181 7.75 -18.05 10.67
N VAL A 182 8.45 -18.95 9.98
CA VAL A 182 8.73 -18.83 8.53
C VAL A 182 7.44 -18.91 7.70
N ILE A 183 6.50 -19.79 8.07
CA ILE A 183 5.19 -19.87 7.43
C ILE A 183 4.45 -18.53 7.58
N ALA A 184 4.43 -17.96 8.79
CA ALA A 184 3.74 -16.70 9.06
C ALA A 184 4.36 -15.52 8.28
N THR A 185 5.69 -15.50 8.09
CA THR A 185 6.34 -14.49 7.24
C THR A 185 5.95 -14.66 5.77
N LEU A 186 6.00 -15.88 5.23
CA LEU A 186 5.64 -16.15 3.84
C LEU A 186 4.16 -15.86 3.55
N GLN A 187 3.27 -16.16 4.49
CA GLN A 187 1.85 -15.83 4.38
C GLN A 187 1.63 -14.32 4.29
N ARG A 188 2.36 -13.52 5.07
CA ARG A 188 2.33 -12.05 4.98
C ARG A 188 2.85 -11.56 3.62
N ASP A 189 3.91 -12.15 3.11
CA ASP A 189 4.48 -11.79 1.80
C ASP A 189 3.51 -12.12 0.65
N ILE A 190 2.85 -13.27 0.72
CA ILE A 190 1.80 -13.68 -0.23
C ILE A 190 0.61 -12.71 -0.16
N ALA A 191 0.16 -12.32 1.03
CA ALA A 191 -0.93 -11.36 1.18
C ALA A 191 -0.57 -9.97 0.61
N ALA A 192 0.69 -9.57 0.72
CA ALA A 192 1.18 -8.32 0.15
C ALA A 192 1.26 -8.33 -1.39
N PHE A 193 1.26 -9.50 -2.03
CA PHE A 193 1.33 -9.63 -3.49
C PHE A 193 0.06 -9.14 -4.20
N GLY A 194 -1.13 -9.45 -3.66
CA GLY A 194 -2.41 -9.09 -4.28
C GLY A 194 -2.59 -7.61 -4.65
N PRO A 195 -2.32 -6.63 -3.76
CA PRO A 195 -2.38 -5.20 -4.13
C PRO A 195 -1.30 -4.81 -5.15
N ILE A 196 -0.11 -5.39 -5.08
CA ILE A 196 1.01 -5.10 -6.00
C ILE A 196 0.67 -5.56 -7.41
N ASP A 197 0.14 -6.77 -7.56
CA ASP A 197 -0.27 -7.32 -8.86
C ASP A 197 -1.39 -6.47 -9.49
N ARG A 198 -2.40 -6.06 -8.69
CA ARG A 198 -3.45 -5.15 -9.18
C ARG A 198 -2.89 -3.82 -9.67
N GLN A 199 -1.96 -3.22 -8.92
CA GLN A 199 -1.34 -1.95 -9.31
C GLN A 199 -0.43 -2.12 -10.54
N GLN A 200 0.29 -3.24 -10.64
CA GLN A 200 1.09 -3.57 -11.82
C GLN A 200 0.20 -3.66 -13.07
N GLN A 201 -0.89 -4.42 -13.01
CA GLN A 201 -1.83 -4.57 -14.12
C GLN A 201 -2.48 -3.24 -14.50
N GLN A 202 -2.73 -2.37 -13.52
CA GLN A 202 -3.25 -1.04 -13.79
C GLN A 202 -2.24 -0.20 -14.59
N LEU A 203 -0.99 -0.12 -14.12
CA LEU A 203 0.07 0.63 -14.81
C LEU A 203 0.36 0.04 -16.20
N GLU A 204 0.32 -1.28 -16.35
CA GLU A 204 0.48 -1.95 -17.64
C GLU A 204 -0.65 -1.58 -18.62
N ARG A 205 -1.90 -1.53 -18.15
CA ARG A 205 -3.03 -1.01 -18.95
C ARG A 205 -2.87 0.46 -19.30
N GLU A 206 -2.40 1.29 -18.38
CA GLU A 206 -2.16 2.72 -18.62
C GLU A 206 -1.08 2.94 -19.68
N VAL A 207 0.03 2.20 -19.61
CA VAL A 207 1.06 2.19 -20.66
C VAL A 207 0.47 1.72 -22.00
N GLY A 208 -0.31 0.64 -22.00
CA GLY A 208 -0.98 0.14 -23.22
C GLY A 208 -1.88 1.21 -23.86
N MET A 209 -2.74 1.85 -23.07
CA MET A 209 -3.62 2.93 -23.55
C MET A 209 -2.82 4.15 -24.05
N ALA A 210 -1.74 4.53 -23.37
CA ALA A 210 -0.89 5.64 -23.80
C ALA A 210 -0.19 5.33 -25.13
N ARG A 211 0.32 4.10 -25.30
CA ARG A 211 0.92 3.60 -26.55
C ARG A 211 -0.09 3.61 -27.70
N ASP A 212 -1.26 3.02 -27.49
CA ASP A 212 -2.31 2.94 -28.51
C ASP A 212 -2.74 4.35 -28.98
N ASN A 213 -2.90 5.28 -28.04
CA ASN A 213 -3.25 6.67 -28.35
C ASN A 213 -2.14 7.39 -29.12
N TYR A 214 -0.88 7.20 -28.72
CA TYR A 214 0.28 7.76 -29.42
C TYR A 214 0.38 7.20 -30.85
N ASP A 215 0.28 5.89 -31.01
CA ASP A 215 0.35 5.22 -32.32
C ASP A 215 -0.81 5.63 -33.24
N ALA A 216 -2.02 5.75 -32.70
CA ALA A 216 -3.17 6.24 -33.45
C ALA A 216 -2.97 7.68 -33.94
N LEU A 217 -2.42 8.56 -33.08
CA LEU A 217 -2.11 9.93 -33.46
C LEU A 217 -0.95 9.99 -34.48
N ALA A 218 0.10 9.19 -34.27
CA ALA A 218 1.23 9.02 -35.19
C ALA A 218 0.75 8.66 -36.59
N LYS A 219 -0.08 7.62 -36.70
CA LYS A 219 -0.68 7.21 -37.97
C LYS A 219 -1.50 8.32 -38.62
N ARG A 220 -2.36 9.01 -37.87
CA ARG A 220 -3.18 10.12 -38.41
C ARG A 220 -2.34 11.29 -38.90
N TYR A 221 -1.27 11.63 -38.19
CA TYR A 221 -0.35 12.69 -38.59
C TYR A 221 0.41 12.33 -39.87
N GLU A 222 0.93 11.11 -39.98
CA GLU A 222 1.58 10.62 -41.20
C GLU A 222 0.60 10.66 -42.39
N MET A 223 -0.64 10.19 -42.20
CA MET A 223 -1.67 10.27 -43.23
C MET A 223 -1.98 11.73 -43.63
N ALA A 224 -2.15 12.64 -42.67
CA ALA A 224 -2.40 14.06 -42.95
C ALA A 224 -1.22 14.73 -43.67
N ARG A 225 0.02 14.33 -43.35
CA ARG A 225 1.23 14.82 -44.04
C ARG A 225 1.24 14.33 -45.49
N VAL A 226 0.93 13.06 -45.72
CA VAL A 226 0.88 12.46 -47.07
C VAL A 226 -0.27 13.06 -47.89
N THR A 227 -1.48 13.16 -47.36
CA THR A 227 -2.63 13.75 -48.07
C THR A 227 -2.47 15.25 -48.28
N GLY A 228 -1.88 15.97 -47.32
CA GLY A 228 -1.53 17.38 -47.48
C GLY A 228 -0.50 17.59 -48.60
N ALA A 229 0.55 16.77 -48.63
CA ALA A 229 1.51 16.78 -49.73
C ALA A 229 0.82 16.50 -51.07
N LEU A 230 -0.01 15.44 -51.16
CA LEU A 230 -0.74 15.10 -52.37
C LEU A 230 -1.70 16.21 -52.83
N GLY A 231 -2.41 16.85 -51.90
CA GLY A 231 -3.30 17.96 -52.22
C GLY A 231 -2.59 19.20 -52.78
N VAL A 232 -1.35 19.47 -52.34
CA VAL A 232 -0.51 20.52 -52.94
C VAL A 232 -0.01 20.11 -54.33
N PHE A 233 0.30 18.82 -54.54
CA PHE A 233 0.67 18.31 -55.87
C PHE A 233 -0.51 18.30 -56.87
N GLU A 234 -1.74 17.99 -56.43
CA GLU A 234 -2.95 17.96 -57.27
C GLU A 234 -3.66 19.32 -57.42
N ALA A 235 -3.24 20.34 -56.66
CA ALA A 235 -3.81 21.69 -56.69
C ALA A 235 -3.94 22.31 -58.10
N PRO A 236 -2.93 22.24 -59.00
CA PRO A 236 -3.05 22.81 -60.35
C PRO A 236 -4.04 22.06 -61.26
N GLU A 237 -4.38 20.81 -60.96
CA GLU A 237 -5.28 19.99 -61.78
C GLU A 237 -6.77 20.21 -61.42
N ARG A 238 -7.05 20.69 -60.20
CA ARG A 238 -8.41 20.96 -59.70
C ARG A 238 -9.01 22.31 -60.11
N VAL A 239 -8.18 23.27 -60.53
CA VAL A 239 -8.65 24.59 -60.97
C VAL A 239 -8.66 24.62 -62.49
N LYS A 240 -9.81 24.28 -63.08
CA LYS A 240 -10.04 24.51 -64.51
C LYS A 240 -10.43 25.97 -64.69
N VAL A 241 -9.51 26.79 -65.21
CA VAL A 241 -9.80 28.16 -65.62
C VAL A 241 -10.86 28.08 -66.73
N LEU A 242 -12.10 28.43 -66.40
CA LEU A 242 -13.22 28.40 -67.35
C LEU A 242 -13.18 29.63 -68.27
N GLU A 243 -12.81 30.79 -67.71
CA GLU A 243 -12.70 32.06 -68.41
C GLU A 243 -11.66 32.93 -67.71
N ASP A 244 -10.80 33.60 -68.49
CA ASP A 244 -9.81 34.52 -67.97
C ASP A 244 -10.47 35.80 -67.43
N PRO A 245 -9.88 36.47 -66.42
CA PRO A 245 -10.47 37.68 -65.84
C PRO A 245 -10.55 38.81 -66.88
N ASP A 246 -11.77 39.24 -67.20
CA ASP A 246 -11.99 40.38 -68.07
C ASP A 246 -11.71 41.71 -67.35
N SER A 247 -11.15 42.67 -68.08
CA SER A 247 -10.87 44.00 -67.54
C SER A 247 -12.14 44.84 -67.50
N PRO A 248 -12.48 45.50 -66.38
CA PRO A 248 -13.75 46.22 -66.27
C PRO A 248 -13.82 47.35 -67.31
N ALA A 249 -14.79 47.25 -68.22
CA ALA A 249 -14.97 48.19 -69.33
C ALA A 249 -15.33 49.63 -68.92
N ARG A 250 -15.67 49.88 -67.65
CA ARG A 250 -15.91 51.23 -67.10
C ARG A 250 -15.31 51.38 -65.71
N LYS A 251 -14.85 52.60 -65.41
CA LYS A 251 -14.35 53.00 -64.09
C LYS A 251 -15.47 52.86 -63.04
N ILE A 252 -15.13 52.21 -61.91
CA ILE A 252 -16.02 51.97 -60.76
C ILE A 252 -16.08 53.20 -59.83
N THR A 253 -15.36 54.29 -60.15
CA THR A 253 -15.34 55.53 -59.35
C THR A 253 -16.44 56.51 -59.79
N PRO A 254 -17.11 57.22 -58.85
CA PRO A 254 -18.05 58.27 -59.21
C PRO A 254 -17.36 59.35 -60.07
N GLY A 255 -18.06 59.86 -61.08
CA GLY A 255 -17.49 60.79 -62.05
C GLY A 255 -17.00 62.10 -61.41
N TYR A 256 -15.92 62.67 -61.95
CA TYR A 256 -15.29 63.91 -61.45
C TYR A 256 -16.27 65.08 -61.22
N ILE A 257 -17.37 65.11 -61.98
CA ILE A 257 -18.44 66.13 -61.88
C ILE A 257 -19.06 66.17 -60.48
N VAL A 258 -19.23 65.02 -59.82
CA VAL A 258 -19.83 64.95 -58.48
C VAL A 258 -18.95 65.66 -57.45
N TYR A 259 -17.63 65.48 -57.53
CA TYR A 259 -16.68 66.17 -56.66
C TYR A 259 -16.63 67.67 -56.91
N ILE A 260 -16.71 68.10 -58.18
CA ILE A 260 -16.77 69.52 -58.54
C ILE A 260 -18.02 70.17 -57.95
N LEU A 261 -19.19 69.55 -58.13
CA LEU A 261 -20.45 70.05 -57.56
C LEU A 261 -20.40 70.11 -56.03
N ALA A 262 -19.91 69.06 -55.38
CA ALA A 262 -19.75 69.04 -53.92
C ALA A 262 -18.83 70.16 -53.42
N GLY A 263 -17.72 70.42 -54.13
CA GLY A 263 -16.78 71.50 -53.81
C GLY A 263 -17.41 72.89 -53.92
N ILE A 264 -18.20 73.15 -54.97
CA ILE A 264 -18.90 74.42 -55.16
C ILE A 264 -19.90 74.65 -54.02
N VAL A 265 -20.71 73.63 -53.70
CA VAL A 265 -21.72 73.72 -52.62
C VAL A 265 -21.04 73.96 -51.27
N ALA A 266 -19.97 73.21 -50.97
CA ALA A 266 -19.21 73.38 -49.74
C ALA A 266 -18.58 74.79 -49.66
N GLY A 267 -18.00 75.29 -50.76
CA GLY A 267 -17.37 76.61 -50.81
C GLY A 267 -18.36 77.76 -50.57
N ILE A 268 -19.56 77.68 -51.16
CA ILE A 268 -20.62 78.68 -50.92
C ILE A 268 -21.07 78.65 -49.46
N ALA A 269 -21.31 77.46 -48.91
CA ALA A 269 -21.72 77.30 -47.52
C ALA A 269 -20.68 77.87 -46.55
N LEU A 270 -19.39 77.59 -46.80
CA LEU A 270 -18.28 78.10 -45.99
C LEU A 270 -18.12 79.62 -46.12
N GLY A 271 -18.23 80.16 -47.34
CA GLY A 271 -18.15 81.61 -47.58
C GLY A 271 -19.29 82.38 -46.93
N ALA A 272 -20.53 81.89 -47.02
CA ALA A 272 -21.67 82.47 -46.33
C ALA A 272 -21.52 82.38 -44.81
N GLY A 273 -21.03 81.26 -44.30
CA GLY A 273 -20.73 81.07 -42.87
C GLY A 273 -19.69 82.07 -42.35
N LEU A 274 -18.59 82.26 -43.08
CA LEU A 274 -17.54 83.23 -42.73
C LEU A 274 -18.03 84.68 -42.80
N ALA A 275 -18.81 85.05 -43.82
CA ALA A 275 -19.39 86.38 -43.94
C ALA A 275 -20.37 86.68 -42.79
N GLY A 276 -21.23 85.71 -42.43
CA GLY A 276 -22.11 85.82 -41.28
C GLY A 276 -21.33 85.97 -39.98
N MET A 277 -20.28 85.17 -39.77
CA MET A 277 -19.40 85.29 -38.61
C MET A 277 -18.75 86.69 -38.56
N ALA A 278 -18.25 87.20 -39.69
CA ALA A 278 -17.64 88.52 -39.75
C ALA A 278 -18.63 89.66 -39.38
N GLU A 279 -19.89 89.56 -39.81
CA GLU A 279 -20.93 90.54 -39.45
C GLU A 279 -21.27 90.46 -37.95
N PHE A 280 -21.34 89.26 -37.36
CA PHE A 280 -21.56 89.10 -35.92
C PHE A 280 -20.41 89.66 -35.06
N LEU A 281 -19.17 89.65 -35.56
CA LEU A 281 -18.02 90.25 -34.87
C LEU A 281 -17.85 91.77 -35.15
N ASP A 282 -18.51 92.35 -36.18
CA ASP A 282 -18.39 93.78 -36.46
C ASP A 282 -19.27 94.62 -35.51
N THR A 283 -18.68 95.11 -34.42
CA THR A 283 -19.35 95.95 -33.41
C THR A 283 -19.45 97.43 -33.84
N ARG A 284 -19.56 97.73 -35.14
CA ARG A 284 -19.73 99.10 -35.64
C ARG A 284 -21.19 99.54 -35.59
N LEU A 285 -21.47 100.58 -34.80
CA LEU A 285 -22.77 101.22 -34.72
C LEU A 285 -23.07 102.00 -36.01
N ARG A 286 -23.79 101.38 -36.95
CA ARG A 286 -24.12 101.98 -38.26
C ARG A 286 -25.51 102.58 -38.33
N LYS A 287 -26.46 102.14 -37.48
CA LYS A 287 -27.84 102.65 -37.50
C LYS A 287 -28.13 103.56 -36.30
N PRO A 288 -28.87 104.67 -36.48
CA PRO A 288 -29.20 105.58 -35.37
C PRO A 288 -30.01 104.90 -34.26
N GLY A 289 -30.74 103.83 -34.57
CA GLY A 289 -31.45 103.00 -33.58
C GLY A 289 -30.52 102.21 -32.64
N ASP A 290 -29.32 101.85 -33.10
CA ASP A 290 -28.34 101.12 -32.28
C ASP A 290 -27.72 102.05 -31.22
N PHE A 291 -27.56 103.34 -31.55
CA PHE A 291 -27.04 104.37 -30.64
C PHE A 291 -28.02 104.68 -29.50
N ALA A 292 -29.31 104.82 -29.82
CA ALA A 292 -30.36 105.07 -28.81
C ALA A 292 -30.54 103.89 -27.84
N ARG A 293 -30.36 102.64 -28.30
CA ARG A 293 -30.49 101.43 -27.48
C ARG A 293 -29.33 101.22 -26.51
N ILE A 294 -28.10 101.58 -26.90
CA ILE A 294 -26.92 101.37 -26.05
C ILE A 294 -26.73 102.50 -25.03
N PHE A 295 -26.93 103.75 -25.46
CA PHE A 295 -26.65 104.92 -24.61
C PHE A 295 -27.88 105.52 -23.94
N GLY A 296 -29.10 105.07 -24.28
CA GLY A 296 -30.35 105.49 -23.61
C GLY A 296 -30.76 106.94 -23.87
N VAL A 297 -30.11 107.63 -24.83
CA VAL A 297 -30.41 109.02 -25.20
C VAL A 297 -30.94 109.08 -26.64
N PRO A 298 -32.04 109.80 -26.92
CA PRO A 298 -32.54 109.94 -28.29
C PRO A 298 -31.55 110.73 -29.16
N VAL A 299 -31.30 110.24 -30.38
CA VAL A 299 -30.44 110.90 -31.36
C VAL A 299 -31.19 112.09 -31.97
N ILE A 300 -30.81 113.32 -31.59
CA ILE A 300 -31.54 114.55 -31.96
C ILE A 300 -31.20 115.03 -33.38
N ALA A 301 -29.96 114.84 -33.83
CA ALA A 301 -29.54 115.18 -35.18
C ALA A 301 -28.40 114.28 -35.65
N ARG A 302 -28.42 113.87 -36.93
CA ARG A 302 -27.32 113.16 -37.58
C ARG A 302 -26.61 114.14 -38.50
N ILE A 303 -25.33 114.40 -38.26
CA ILE A 303 -24.51 115.20 -39.17
C ILE A 303 -24.18 114.31 -40.38
N PRO A 304 -24.65 114.65 -41.59
CA PRO A 304 -24.28 113.90 -42.78
C PRO A 304 -22.76 114.05 -43.00
N ARG A 305 -22.09 112.94 -43.29
CA ARG A 305 -20.69 112.98 -43.69
C ARG A 305 -20.62 113.66 -45.05
N ILE A 306 -20.13 114.88 -45.08
CA ILE A 306 -19.89 115.63 -46.32
C ILE A 306 -18.61 115.06 -46.91
N GLU A 307 -18.72 114.36 -48.03
CA GLU A 307 -17.53 113.95 -48.78
C GLU A 307 -16.88 115.19 -49.38
N PRO A 308 -15.55 115.37 -49.28
CA PRO A 308 -14.89 116.50 -49.92
C PRO A 308 -15.11 116.41 -51.43
N SER A 309 -15.85 117.38 -51.97
CA SER A 309 -16.03 117.58 -53.41
C SER A 309 -14.68 117.91 -54.04
N GLY A 310 -13.97 116.86 -54.45
CA GLY A 310 -12.76 116.96 -55.26
C GLY A 310 -13.11 117.39 -56.67
N GLU A 311 -13.46 118.67 -56.82
CA GLU A 311 -13.42 119.39 -58.08
C GLU A 311 -11.97 119.40 -58.56
N ARG A 312 -11.62 118.45 -59.43
CA ARG A 312 -10.46 118.57 -60.29
C ARG A 312 -10.92 119.30 -61.55
N LEU A 313 -10.68 120.60 -61.60
CA LEU A 313 -10.31 121.24 -62.86
C LEU A 313 -9.08 120.49 -63.42
N PRO A 314 -9.12 119.88 -64.62
CA PRO A 314 -8.05 120.20 -65.56
C PRO A 314 -8.32 121.63 -66.06
N ALA A 315 -7.45 122.23 -66.87
CA ALA A 315 -8.01 123.29 -67.73
C ALA A 315 -9.15 122.69 -68.58
#